data_AF-A0A6V2K3F6-F1
#
_entry.id   AF-A0A6V2K3F6-F1
#
_cell.length_a   1.000
_cell.length_b   1.000
_cell.length_c   1.000
_cell.angle_alpha   90.00
_cell.angle_beta   90.00
_cell.angle_gamma   90.00
#
_symmetry.space_group_name_H-M   'P 1'
#
loop_
_entity.id
_entity.type
_entity.pdbx_description
1 polymer ?
#
loop_
_entity_poly.entity_id
_entity_poly.type
_entity_poly.pdbx_seq_one_letter_code
_entity_poly.pdbx_strand_id
1 'polypeptide(L)'
;VEMGSRGVNVVKVGTSGKTKKSFLTVSADRFTVYITTSKVKDGKIGLLRRVISGDGGDGEQSERAIDIGSIDRIQKGQITHKFELARKSISIGSPRRSRCMPLDPNRCFSIMFRGERTLDLMTEEFDNRDEILDILNKILEVYQSAKSQVGNDVALLRYIWIDVDKDKSNTIDCNELGKVLTRINFYMKKSQLESTYQSFGKIIGLDKSTRRKGLTFEQCCTFLHKIKRDTWQVKPVNQIWFDLFGEFMNNGTQRTRVSAESFLRKFLIKKQKEKDVDLEKVRKMFERLNQLEIANVASPNTLDSDTYMYIDKDRFEAYLMSAENDVFDPKKEQFDQACMKYSLSEYWINSSHNTYLTGDQLASQSSVEMYMYALYRGCRCVELDTWDGDYDAHGVPIPIVYHGRTMTTKITFSDIIEAVKVFLNFNSESYPIIFSLENHCSIPFQEVMAKQLLDILGDYLYIPSEASLKGALPSPER
;
A
#
# COMPACT_ATOMS: atom_id res chain seq x y z
N VAL A 1 11.03 21.96 -6.68
CA VAL A 1 10.20 21.36 -7.75
C VAL A 1 8.72 21.53 -7.41
N GLU A 2 7.96 22.28 -8.20
CA GLU A 2 6.50 22.47 -7.99
C GLU A 2 5.72 21.25 -8.53
N MET A 3 5.69 20.15 -7.77
CA MET A 3 4.89 18.97 -8.11
C MET A 3 3.37 19.15 -7.90
N GLY A 4 2.92 20.40 -7.70
CA GLY A 4 1.50 20.77 -7.61
C GLY A 4 0.79 20.71 -8.97
N SER A 5 -0.15 21.63 -9.21
CA SER A 5 -0.94 21.67 -10.46
C SER A 5 -0.12 21.85 -11.75
N ARG A 6 1.15 22.27 -11.64
CA ARG A 6 2.07 22.47 -12.77
C ARG A 6 2.65 21.15 -13.30
N GLY A 7 2.79 20.13 -12.44
CA GLY A 7 3.29 18.81 -12.79
C GLY A 7 4.77 18.75 -13.16
N VAL A 8 5.31 17.53 -13.19
CA VAL A 8 6.69 17.24 -13.58
C VAL A 8 6.71 16.40 -14.85
N ASN A 9 7.62 16.70 -15.76
CA ASN A 9 7.79 15.92 -16.98
C ASN A 9 8.41 14.57 -16.63
N VAL A 10 7.79 13.50 -17.12
CA VAL A 10 8.30 12.14 -16.91
C VAL A 10 8.12 11.31 -18.16
N VAL A 11 8.84 10.21 -18.22
CA VAL A 11 8.71 9.19 -19.24
C VAL A 11 8.07 7.98 -18.58
N LYS A 12 6.84 7.66 -18.95
CA LYS A 12 6.16 6.46 -18.47
C LYS A 12 6.62 5.25 -19.26
N VAL A 13 6.92 4.15 -18.56
CA VAL A 13 7.16 2.83 -19.16
C VAL A 13 5.88 2.00 -19.10
N GLY A 14 5.40 1.57 -20.26
CA GLY A 14 4.19 0.76 -20.38
C GLY A 14 4.44 -0.73 -20.12
N THR A 15 3.36 -1.50 -20.01
CA THR A 15 3.42 -2.97 -19.82
C THR A 15 4.13 -3.70 -20.95
N SER A 16 4.19 -3.11 -22.15
CA SER A 16 4.94 -3.64 -23.30
C SER A 16 6.39 -3.16 -23.37
N GLY A 17 6.90 -2.50 -22.33
CA GLY A 17 8.23 -1.85 -22.32
C GLY A 17 8.29 -0.54 -23.12
N LYS A 18 7.23 -0.18 -23.86
CA LYS A 18 7.21 1.06 -24.66
C LYS A 18 7.20 2.29 -23.76
N THR A 19 8.06 3.25 -24.10
CA THR A 19 8.13 4.53 -23.38
C THR A 19 7.19 5.59 -23.95
N LYS A 20 6.64 6.44 -23.08
CA LYS A 20 5.76 7.56 -23.47
C LYS A 20 5.96 8.78 -22.58
N LYS A 21 6.25 9.94 -23.19
CA LYS A 21 6.28 11.23 -22.48
C LYS A 21 4.92 11.52 -21.82
N SER A 22 4.97 11.85 -20.55
CA SER A 22 3.82 12.04 -19.68
C SER A 22 4.11 13.13 -18.64
N PHE A 23 3.09 13.54 -17.89
CA PHE A 23 3.16 14.52 -16.82
C PHE A 23 2.69 13.87 -15.53
N LEU A 24 3.55 13.89 -14.51
CA LEU A 24 3.21 13.47 -13.15
C LEU A 24 2.68 14.69 -12.39
N THR A 25 1.44 14.64 -11.93
CA THR A 25 0.84 15.73 -11.13
C THR A 25 0.23 15.17 -9.85
N VAL A 26 0.14 16.01 -8.83
CA VAL A 26 -0.64 15.73 -7.62
C VAL A 26 -1.88 16.62 -7.62
N SER A 27 -3.02 16.05 -7.22
CA SER A 27 -4.27 16.79 -7.04
C SER A 27 -4.10 17.94 -6.04
N ALA A 28 -4.93 18.98 -6.16
CA ALA A 28 -4.88 20.14 -5.25
C ALA A 28 -5.13 19.76 -3.78
N ASP A 29 -5.98 18.76 -3.56
CA ASP A 29 -6.27 18.17 -2.24
C ASP A 29 -5.19 17.18 -1.76
N ARG A 30 -4.18 16.89 -2.59
CA ARG A 30 -3.08 15.96 -2.32
C ARG A 30 -3.52 14.55 -1.94
N PHE A 31 -4.65 14.09 -2.48
CA PHE A 31 -5.11 12.71 -2.31
C PHE A 31 -4.88 11.82 -3.54
N THR A 32 -4.61 12.40 -4.72
CA THR A 32 -4.45 11.63 -5.96
C THR A 32 -3.19 12.05 -6.71
N VAL A 33 -2.40 11.06 -7.12
CA VAL A 33 -1.31 11.20 -8.11
C VAL A 33 -1.88 10.89 -9.49
N TYR A 34 -1.66 11.77 -10.47
CA TYR A 34 -2.07 11.56 -11.85
C TYR A 34 -0.88 11.42 -12.77
N ILE A 35 -1.06 10.61 -13.82
CA ILE A 35 -0.14 10.51 -14.94
C ILE A 35 -0.92 10.76 -16.24
N THR A 36 -0.64 11.89 -16.90
CA THR A 36 -1.36 12.33 -18.09
C THR A 36 -0.43 12.51 -19.28
N THR A 37 -0.97 12.41 -20.49
CA THR A 37 -0.19 12.59 -21.73
C THR A 37 -0.16 14.04 -22.22
N SER A 38 -0.88 14.93 -21.54
CA SER A 38 -1.00 16.36 -21.84
C SER A 38 -0.97 17.16 -20.53
N LYS A 39 -0.37 18.37 -20.56
CA LYS A 39 -0.38 19.29 -19.42
C LYS A 39 -1.82 19.63 -19.04
N VAL A 40 -2.16 19.44 -17.77
CA VAL A 40 -3.45 19.84 -17.21
C VAL A 40 -3.41 21.37 -17.04
N LYS A 41 -4.22 22.11 -17.80
CA LYS A 41 -4.35 23.58 -17.61
C LYS A 41 -5.21 23.86 -16.37
N ASP A 42 -4.71 24.71 -15.47
CA ASP A 42 -5.43 25.32 -14.34
C ASP A 42 -6.12 24.35 -13.36
N GLY A 43 -5.53 23.19 -13.08
CA GLY A 43 -6.15 22.19 -12.19
C GLY A 43 -7.50 21.64 -12.71
N LYS A 44 -7.93 22.07 -13.90
CA LYS A 44 -9.07 21.51 -14.62
C LYS A 44 -8.56 20.34 -15.41
N ILE A 45 -8.64 19.15 -14.80
CA ILE A 45 -8.63 17.88 -15.51
C ILE A 45 -9.89 17.88 -16.37
N GLY A 46 -9.81 18.49 -17.57
CA GLY A 46 -10.93 18.60 -18.48
C GLY A 46 -11.43 17.21 -18.80
N LEU A 47 -12.66 16.88 -18.35
CA LEU A 47 -13.53 15.78 -18.78
C LEU A 47 -12.83 14.57 -19.44
N LEU A 48 -11.74 14.08 -18.86
CA LEU A 48 -11.10 12.86 -19.28
C LEU A 48 -11.74 11.76 -18.44
N ARG A 49 -12.88 11.30 -18.93
CA ARG A 49 -13.54 10.03 -18.63
C ARG A 49 -12.68 9.15 -17.70
N ARG A 50 -12.87 9.27 -16.38
CA ARG A 50 -12.55 8.21 -15.42
C ARG A 50 -13.55 7.10 -15.74
N VAL A 51 -13.22 6.26 -16.72
CA VAL A 51 -13.94 5.01 -16.98
C VAL A 51 -13.47 4.07 -15.88
N ILE A 52 -14.25 3.97 -14.82
CA ILE A 52 -14.13 2.87 -13.88
C ILE A 52 -14.87 1.71 -14.53
N SER A 53 -14.08 0.69 -14.90
CA SER A 53 -14.43 -0.73 -15.02
C SER A 53 -15.93 -1.04 -14.97
N GLY A 54 -16.54 -1.13 -16.14
CA GLY A 54 -17.41 -2.26 -16.43
C GLY A 54 -16.53 -3.42 -16.90
N ASP A 55 -16.90 -4.61 -16.48
CA ASP A 55 -16.35 -5.92 -16.80
C ASP A 55 -15.81 -6.04 -18.25
N GLY A 56 -14.63 -6.67 -18.39
CA GLY A 56 -14.10 -7.18 -19.66
C GLY A 56 -13.15 -6.26 -20.45
N GLY A 57 -11.85 -6.60 -20.44
CA GLY A 57 -10.90 -6.19 -21.47
C GLY A 57 -9.52 -5.77 -20.95
N ASP A 58 -8.57 -6.71 -20.97
CA ASP A 58 -7.14 -6.43 -20.83
C ASP A 58 -6.66 -5.52 -21.96
N GLY A 59 -6.51 -4.23 -21.67
CA GLY A 59 -5.95 -3.27 -22.61
C GLY A 59 -5.56 -1.97 -21.92
N GLU A 60 -4.26 -1.78 -21.65
CA GLU A 60 -3.45 -0.53 -21.51
C GLU A 60 -4.06 0.75 -20.85
N GLN A 61 -5.23 0.71 -20.21
CA GLN A 61 -6.00 1.92 -19.83
C GLN A 61 -6.10 2.21 -18.32
N SER A 62 -5.53 1.42 -17.41
CA SER A 62 -5.95 1.47 -15.99
C SER A 62 -5.10 2.26 -14.97
N GLU A 63 -4.09 3.05 -15.37
CA GLU A 63 -3.17 3.68 -14.39
C GLU A 63 -3.00 5.19 -14.60
N ARG A 64 -4.09 5.95 -14.84
CA ARG A 64 -3.99 7.42 -15.00
C ARG A 64 -4.11 8.19 -13.68
N ALA A 65 -4.62 7.54 -12.65
CA ALA A 65 -4.84 8.12 -11.32
C ALA A 65 -4.57 7.07 -10.26
N ILE A 66 -3.73 7.39 -9.29
CA ILE A 66 -3.37 6.55 -8.15
C ILE A 66 -3.80 7.31 -6.90
N ASP A 67 -4.60 6.67 -6.06
CA ASP A 67 -4.94 7.21 -4.76
C ASP A 67 -3.73 7.07 -3.83
N ILE A 68 -3.39 8.17 -3.14
CA ILE A 68 -2.23 8.23 -2.25
C ILE A 68 -2.38 7.23 -1.10
N GLY A 69 -3.61 6.98 -0.63
CA GLY A 69 -3.89 5.96 0.38
C GLY A 69 -3.66 4.52 -0.07
N SER A 70 -3.50 4.29 -1.38
CA SER A 70 -3.24 2.97 -1.97
C SER A 70 -1.78 2.73 -2.35
N ILE A 71 -0.90 3.72 -2.16
CA ILE A 71 0.54 3.59 -2.44
C ILE A 71 1.17 2.79 -1.30
N ASP A 72 1.79 1.67 -1.64
CA ASP A 72 2.45 0.79 -0.69
C ASP A 72 3.90 1.22 -0.45
N ARG A 73 4.61 1.58 -1.54
CA ARG A 73 5.98 2.07 -1.49
C ARG A 73 6.36 2.82 -2.76
N ILE A 74 7.42 3.61 -2.68
CA ILE A 74 8.07 4.22 -3.85
C ILE A 74 9.51 3.75 -3.88
N GLN A 75 9.97 3.30 -5.05
CA GLN A 75 11.23 2.60 -5.22
C GLN A 75 12.10 3.28 -6.28
N LYS A 76 13.40 3.38 -5.99
CA LYS A 76 14.42 3.90 -6.92
C LYS A 76 14.90 2.82 -7.87
N GLY A 77 15.29 3.23 -9.08
CA GLY A 77 15.89 2.36 -10.09
C GLY A 77 14.89 1.80 -11.09
N GLN A 78 15.32 0.78 -11.83
CA GLN A 78 14.62 0.25 -13.01
C GLN A 78 14.37 -1.26 -12.93
N ILE A 79 13.87 -1.71 -11.78
CA ILE A 79 13.90 -3.12 -11.40
C ILE A 79 12.63 -3.92 -11.78
N THR A 80 11.58 -3.25 -12.22
CA THR A 80 10.30 -3.90 -12.54
C THR A 80 10.35 -4.56 -13.90
N HIS A 81 9.45 -5.52 -14.13
CA HIS A 81 9.35 -6.23 -15.41
C HIS A 81 9.11 -5.26 -16.60
N LYS A 82 8.40 -4.15 -16.37
CA LYS A 82 8.18 -3.12 -17.42
C LYS A 82 9.51 -2.51 -17.89
N PHE A 83 10.44 -2.24 -16.96
CA PHE A 83 11.77 -1.75 -17.31
C PHE A 83 12.64 -2.81 -17.97
N GLU A 84 12.55 -4.07 -17.55
CA GLU A 84 13.24 -5.19 -18.20
C GLU A 84 12.82 -5.33 -19.68
N LEU A 85 11.52 -5.32 -19.95
CA LEU A 85 10.97 -5.33 -21.33
C LEU A 85 11.46 -4.13 -22.14
N ALA A 86 11.52 -2.94 -21.53
CA ALA A 86 12.03 -1.74 -22.18
C ALA A 86 13.52 -1.90 -22.58
N ARG A 87 14.36 -2.47 -21.72
CA ARG A 87 15.78 -2.75 -22.04
C ARG A 87 15.92 -3.78 -23.17
N LYS A 88 15.18 -4.90 -23.11
CA LYS A 88 15.19 -5.93 -24.17
C LYS A 88 14.75 -5.39 -25.53
N SER A 89 13.80 -4.45 -25.54
CA SER A 89 13.35 -3.81 -26.77
C SER A 89 14.42 -2.91 -27.44
N ILE A 90 15.44 -2.49 -26.69
CA ILE A 90 16.56 -1.66 -27.18
C ILE A 90 17.71 -2.55 -27.67
N SER A 91 17.99 -3.67 -27.00
CA SER A 91 19.10 -4.58 -27.35
C SER A 91 18.84 -5.40 -28.62
N ILE A 92 17.59 -5.79 -28.87
CA ILE A 92 17.20 -6.46 -30.10
C ILE A 92 17.00 -5.38 -31.17
N GLY A 93 18.01 -5.14 -32.01
CA GLY A 93 18.04 -4.15 -33.11
C GLY A 93 16.95 -4.32 -34.19
N SER A 94 15.68 -4.31 -33.78
CA SER A 94 14.52 -4.51 -34.64
C SER A 94 14.35 -3.30 -35.56
N PRO A 95 14.26 -3.49 -36.89
CA PRO A 95 14.25 -2.38 -37.87
C PRO A 95 12.98 -1.49 -37.84
N ARG A 96 12.01 -1.78 -36.96
CA ARG A 96 10.73 -1.06 -36.89
C ARG A 96 10.67 -0.12 -35.68
N ARG A 97 11.22 1.09 -35.89
CA ARG A 97 10.91 2.37 -35.21
C ARG A 97 11.29 2.53 -33.73
N SER A 98 12.43 3.19 -33.48
CA SER A 98 12.55 4.51 -32.81
C SER A 98 11.41 4.99 -31.89
N ARG A 99 11.10 4.30 -30.79
CA ARG A 99 10.23 4.84 -29.71
C ARG A 99 10.60 4.49 -28.27
N CYS A 100 11.66 3.71 -28.04
CA CYS A 100 12.18 3.50 -26.70
C CYS A 100 13.35 4.44 -26.44
N MET A 101 13.19 5.36 -25.48
CA MET A 101 14.32 6.14 -24.98
C MET A 101 15.23 5.25 -24.14
N PRO A 102 16.57 5.42 -24.23
CA PRO A 102 17.49 4.78 -23.29
C PRO A 102 17.10 5.12 -21.85
N LEU A 103 17.00 4.09 -21.02
CA LEU A 103 16.63 4.24 -19.62
C LEU A 103 17.88 4.43 -18.77
N ASP A 104 17.85 5.43 -17.92
CA ASP A 104 18.92 5.73 -16.97
C ASP A 104 18.49 5.29 -15.56
N PRO A 105 19.16 4.31 -14.94
CA PRO A 105 18.83 3.85 -13.58
C PRO A 105 18.78 4.99 -12.55
N ASN A 106 19.60 6.03 -12.72
CA ASN A 106 19.66 7.18 -11.82
C ASN A 106 18.50 8.16 -12.00
N ARG A 107 17.67 7.97 -13.03
CA ARG A 107 16.46 8.76 -13.29
C ARG A 107 15.18 7.94 -13.18
N CYS A 108 15.29 6.61 -13.11
CA CYS A 108 14.16 5.71 -12.98
C CYS A 108 13.68 5.55 -11.53
N PHE A 109 12.36 5.40 -11.38
CA PHE A 109 11.68 5.04 -10.15
C PHE A 109 10.32 4.41 -10.43
N SER A 110 9.77 3.70 -9.45
CA SER A 110 8.48 3.02 -9.52
C SER A 110 7.62 3.38 -8.32
N ILE A 111 6.34 3.68 -8.56
CA ILE A 111 5.33 3.77 -7.49
C ILE A 111 4.60 2.43 -7.44
N MET A 112 4.72 1.72 -6.32
CA MET A 112 4.02 0.47 -6.06
C MET A 112 2.71 0.78 -5.33
N PHE A 113 1.59 0.24 -5.81
CA PHE A 113 0.29 0.50 -5.22
C PHE A 113 -0.63 -0.72 -5.35
N ARG A 114 -1.58 -0.87 -4.42
CA ARG A 114 -2.55 -1.97 -4.39
C ARG A 114 -1.88 -3.36 -4.46
N GLY A 115 -0.78 -3.54 -3.73
CA GLY A 115 -0.07 -4.80 -3.55
C GLY A 115 0.92 -5.16 -4.66
N GLU A 116 0.47 -5.17 -5.92
CA GLU A 116 1.25 -5.70 -7.05
C GLU A 116 1.38 -4.75 -8.24
N ARG A 117 0.64 -3.62 -8.26
CA ARG A 117 0.64 -2.72 -9.41
C ARG A 117 1.79 -1.73 -9.33
N THR A 118 2.37 -1.42 -10.48
CA THR A 118 3.51 -0.50 -10.59
C THR A 118 3.19 0.65 -11.54
N LEU A 119 3.64 1.86 -11.20
CA LEU A 119 3.75 2.96 -12.15
C LEU A 119 5.24 3.30 -12.32
N ASP A 120 5.78 2.88 -13.46
CA ASP A 120 7.21 2.95 -13.78
C ASP A 120 7.52 4.21 -14.59
N LEU A 121 8.39 5.04 -14.03
CA LEU A 121 8.67 6.39 -14.52
C LEU A 121 10.19 6.64 -14.60
N MET A 122 10.59 7.50 -15.53
CA MET A 122 11.93 8.08 -15.60
C MET A 122 11.83 9.60 -15.72
N THR A 123 12.64 10.34 -14.97
CA THR A 123 12.70 11.81 -15.05
C THR A 123 13.37 12.29 -16.34
N GLU A 124 13.09 13.53 -16.76
CA GLU A 124 13.89 14.15 -17.83
C GLU A 124 15.32 14.47 -17.35
N GLU A 125 16.24 14.73 -18.28
CA GLU A 125 17.68 14.83 -18.03
C GLU A 125 18.08 15.85 -16.96
N PHE A 126 17.33 16.96 -16.87
CA PHE A 126 17.60 18.04 -15.92
C PHE A 126 16.74 17.96 -14.64
N ASP A 127 15.84 16.99 -14.55
CA ASP A 127 14.94 16.84 -13.41
C ASP A 127 15.57 15.90 -12.36
N ASN A 128 15.57 16.36 -11.11
CA ASN A 128 16.09 15.57 -9.99
C ASN A 128 15.04 14.56 -9.49
N ARG A 129 15.27 13.28 -9.80
CA ARG A 129 14.46 12.15 -9.28
C ARG A 129 14.35 12.19 -7.76
N ASP A 130 15.44 12.42 -7.04
CA ASP A 130 15.43 12.32 -5.58
C ASP A 130 14.56 13.41 -4.95
N GLU A 131 14.54 14.62 -5.53
CA GLU A 131 13.63 15.68 -5.09
C GLU A 131 12.15 15.33 -5.32
N ILE A 132 11.84 14.67 -6.44
CA ILE A 132 10.48 14.18 -6.74
C ILE A 132 10.06 13.15 -5.70
N LEU A 133 10.93 12.18 -5.42
CA LEU A 133 10.68 11.13 -4.44
C LEU A 133 10.50 11.70 -3.03
N ASP A 134 11.32 12.67 -2.64
CA ASP A 134 11.19 13.36 -1.34
C ASP A 134 9.85 14.09 -1.20
N ILE A 135 9.36 14.73 -2.27
CA ILE A 135 8.05 15.38 -2.26
C ILE A 135 6.92 14.35 -2.11
N LEU A 136 6.97 13.24 -2.86
CA LEU A 136 5.96 12.20 -2.78
C LEU A 136 5.95 11.52 -1.40
N ASN A 137 7.13 11.25 -0.83
CA ASN A 137 7.27 10.71 0.52
C ASN A 137 6.71 11.68 1.57
N LYS A 138 7.00 12.99 1.48
CA LYS A 138 6.39 14.00 2.37
C LYS A 138 4.87 14.05 2.25
N ILE A 139 4.33 13.89 1.04
CA ILE A 139 2.88 13.82 0.84
C ILE A 139 2.29 12.58 1.52
N LEU A 140 2.96 11.43 1.40
CA LEU A 140 2.57 10.20 2.09
C LEU A 140 2.63 10.36 3.61
N GLU A 141 3.69 10.94 4.16
CA GLU A 141 3.83 11.22 5.59
C GLU A 141 2.69 12.10 6.12
N VAL A 142 2.41 13.21 5.42
CA VAL A 142 1.29 14.11 5.76
C VAL A 142 -0.05 13.38 5.67
N TYR A 143 -0.25 12.57 4.63
CA TYR A 143 -1.45 11.76 4.48
C TYR A 143 -1.62 10.77 5.64
N GLN A 144 -0.58 10.03 6.02
CA GLN A 144 -0.64 9.08 7.13
C GLN A 144 -0.93 9.78 8.46
N SER A 145 -0.28 10.93 8.70
CA SER A 145 -0.55 11.74 9.89
C SER A 145 -2.00 12.23 9.93
N ALA A 146 -2.53 12.75 8.82
CA ALA A 146 -3.91 13.22 8.76
C ALA A 146 -4.93 12.08 8.85
N LYS A 147 -4.65 10.94 8.20
CA LYS A 147 -5.50 9.74 8.23
C LYS A 147 -5.70 9.23 9.66
N SER A 148 -4.69 9.34 10.51
CA SER A 148 -4.80 8.93 11.92
C SER A 148 -5.85 9.73 12.73
N GLN A 149 -6.23 10.92 12.25
CA GLN A 149 -7.22 11.79 12.86
C GLN A 149 -8.62 11.66 12.24
N VAL A 150 -8.79 10.78 11.26
CA VAL A 150 -10.06 10.57 10.55
C VAL A 150 -10.53 9.14 10.78
N GLY A 151 -11.76 8.98 11.25
CA GLY A 151 -12.36 7.66 11.41
C GLY A 151 -12.46 6.90 10.08
N ASN A 152 -12.33 5.57 10.12
CA ASN A 152 -12.31 4.71 8.94
C ASN A 152 -13.50 4.95 8.00
N ASP A 153 -14.71 5.13 8.54
CA ASP A 153 -15.94 5.34 7.77
C ASP A 153 -15.89 6.66 6.98
N VAL A 154 -15.32 7.72 7.58
CA VAL A 154 -15.15 9.03 6.94
C VAL A 154 -14.05 8.98 5.88
N ALA A 155 -12.92 8.35 6.21
CA ALA A 155 -11.81 8.17 5.26
C ALA A 155 -12.24 7.37 4.02
N LEU A 156 -12.99 6.29 4.22
CA LEU A 156 -13.57 5.49 3.15
C LEU A 156 -14.57 6.31 2.32
N LEU A 157 -15.42 7.10 2.96
CA LEU A 157 -16.35 7.95 2.21
C LEU A 157 -15.60 9.00 1.38
N ARG A 158 -14.55 9.66 1.90
CA ARG A 158 -13.73 10.61 1.13
C ARG A 158 -13.12 9.96 -0.10
N TYR A 159 -12.61 8.74 0.04
CA TYR A 159 -12.07 7.97 -1.08
C TYR A 159 -13.14 7.69 -2.16
N ILE A 160 -14.36 7.39 -1.76
CA ILE A 160 -15.47 7.09 -2.68
C ILE A 160 -16.08 8.37 -3.28
N TRP A 161 -16.13 9.45 -2.50
CA TRP A 161 -16.82 10.70 -2.83
C TRP A 161 -16.33 11.27 -4.15
N ILE A 162 -15.02 11.35 -4.35
CA ILE A 162 -14.36 11.89 -5.55
C ILE A 162 -14.79 11.12 -6.82
N ASP A 163 -15.11 9.84 -6.70
CA ASP A 163 -15.52 9.01 -7.84
C ASP A 163 -17.02 9.07 -8.15
N VAL A 164 -17.82 9.41 -7.13
CA VAL A 164 -19.28 9.46 -7.23
C VAL A 164 -19.75 10.86 -7.62
N ASP A 165 -19.24 11.91 -6.96
CA ASP A 165 -19.54 13.34 -7.22
C ASP A 165 -18.76 13.85 -8.45
N LYS A 166 -19.14 13.36 -9.62
CA LYS A 166 -18.43 13.66 -10.89
C LYS A 166 -18.67 15.08 -11.38
N ASP A 167 -19.83 15.65 -11.05
CA ASP A 167 -20.19 17.01 -11.42
C ASP A 167 -19.60 18.06 -10.47
N LYS A 168 -18.97 17.62 -9.37
CA LYS A 168 -18.39 18.46 -8.31
C LYS A 168 -19.43 19.39 -7.70
N SER A 169 -20.65 18.88 -7.55
CA SER A 169 -21.74 19.58 -6.88
C SER A 169 -21.49 19.72 -5.37
N ASN A 170 -20.53 18.96 -4.82
CA ASN A 170 -20.29 18.78 -3.37
C ASN A 170 -21.50 18.17 -2.65
N THR A 171 -22.34 17.48 -3.40
CA THR A 171 -23.53 16.79 -2.92
C THR A 171 -23.70 15.46 -3.64
N ILE A 172 -24.41 14.51 -3.03
CA ILE A 172 -24.78 13.27 -3.71
C ILE A 172 -26.30 13.08 -3.73
N ASP A 173 -26.85 12.78 -4.89
CA ASP A 173 -28.26 12.43 -5.01
C ASP A 173 -28.54 10.97 -4.58
N CYS A 174 -29.81 10.56 -4.62
CA CYS A 174 -30.22 9.20 -4.23
C CYS A 174 -29.60 8.09 -5.11
N ASN A 175 -29.36 8.37 -6.40
CA ASN A 175 -28.78 7.40 -7.32
C ASN A 175 -27.27 7.27 -7.08
N GLU A 176 -26.60 8.40 -6.85
CA GLU A 176 -25.20 8.47 -6.47
C GLU A 176 -24.94 7.80 -5.12
N LEU A 177 -25.81 8.01 -4.14
CA LEU A 177 -25.76 7.27 -2.87
C LEU A 177 -25.88 5.76 -3.07
N GLY A 178 -26.68 5.29 -4.03
CA GLY A 178 -26.72 3.87 -4.42
C GLY A 178 -25.38 3.35 -4.92
N LYS A 179 -24.62 4.16 -5.66
CA LYS A 179 -23.24 3.84 -6.09
C LYS A 179 -22.28 3.80 -4.90
N VAL A 180 -22.40 4.74 -3.94
CA VAL A 180 -21.63 4.72 -2.68
C VAL A 180 -21.88 3.40 -1.94
N LEU A 181 -23.14 3.03 -1.72
CA LEU A 181 -23.53 1.80 -1.01
C LEU A 181 -22.99 0.55 -1.71
N THR A 182 -23.12 0.48 -3.04
CA THR A 182 -22.59 -0.64 -3.83
C THR A 182 -21.07 -0.76 -3.66
N ARG A 183 -20.35 0.36 -3.63
CA ARG A 183 -18.89 0.40 -3.50
C ARG A 183 -18.37 0.02 -2.12
N ILE A 184 -19.18 0.19 -1.08
CA ILE A 184 -18.89 -0.32 0.27
C ILE A 184 -19.47 -1.73 0.51
N ASN A 185 -19.87 -2.44 -0.54
CA ASN A 185 -20.49 -3.76 -0.47
C ASN A 185 -21.78 -3.81 0.38
N PHE A 186 -22.50 -2.70 0.45
CA PHE A 186 -23.80 -2.62 1.13
C PHE A 186 -24.92 -2.74 0.10
N TYR A 187 -25.57 -3.91 0.05
CA TYR A 187 -26.70 -4.12 -0.85
C TYR A 187 -28.00 -3.55 -0.27
N MET A 188 -28.65 -2.66 -1.01
CA MET A 188 -29.98 -2.15 -0.71
C MET A 188 -30.82 -2.15 -2.00
N LYS A 189 -32.03 -2.73 -1.95
CA LYS A 189 -32.95 -2.69 -3.09
C LYS A 189 -33.30 -1.23 -3.42
N LYS A 190 -33.45 -0.91 -4.71
CA LYS A 190 -33.71 0.47 -5.17
C LYS A 190 -34.91 1.13 -4.48
N SER A 191 -36.02 0.42 -4.31
CA SER A 191 -37.21 0.93 -3.62
C SER A 191 -36.96 1.24 -2.13
N GLN A 192 -36.13 0.42 -1.47
CA GLN A 192 -35.72 0.65 -0.08
C GLN A 192 -34.73 1.81 0.04
N LEU A 193 -33.83 1.97 -0.94
CA LEU A 193 -32.91 3.10 -1.00
C LEU A 193 -33.66 4.42 -1.12
N GLU A 194 -34.62 4.51 -2.04
CA GLU A 194 -35.43 5.70 -2.23
C GLU A 194 -36.24 6.03 -0.96
N SER A 195 -36.87 5.05 -0.32
CA SER A 195 -37.64 5.28 0.90
C SER A 195 -36.76 5.70 2.09
N THR A 196 -35.59 5.06 2.25
CA THR A 196 -34.62 5.36 3.32
C THR A 196 -34.01 6.75 3.13
N TYR A 197 -33.63 7.11 1.90
CA TYR A 197 -33.12 8.44 1.55
C TYR A 197 -34.16 9.54 1.87
N GLN A 198 -35.41 9.33 1.45
CA GLN A 198 -36.48 10.30 1.70
C GLN A 198 -36.82 10.43 3.19
N SER A 199 -36.83 9.32 3.92
CA SER A 199 -37.04 9.30 5.38
C SER A 199 -35.92 10.03 6.11
N PHE A 200 -34.66 9.72 5.78
CA PHE A 200 -33.49 10.37 6.37
C PHE A 200 -33.51 11.87 6.15
N GLY A 201 -33.74 12.32 4.90
CA GLY A 201 -33.82 13.75 4.59
C GLY A 201 -34.88 14.49 5.41
N LYS A 202 -36.01 13.84 5.74
CA LYS A 202 -37.01 14.41 6.67
C LYS A 202 -36.51 14.46 8.11
N ILE A 203 -35.84 13.40 8.58
CA ILE A 203 -35.28 13.31 9.94
C ILE A 203 -34.27 14.43 10.21
N ILE A 204 -33.46 14.79 9.21
CA ILE A 204 -32.47 15.88 9.33
C ILE A 204 -33.02 17.25 8.91
N GLY A 205 -34.34 17.38 8.74
CA GLY A 205 -35.01 18.68 8.50
C GLY A 205 -34.85 19.26 7.09
N LEU A 206 -34.43 18.46 6.10
CA LEU A 206 -34.29 18.95 4.73
C LEU A 206 -35.64 19.09 4.03
N ASP A 207 -35.91 20.28 3.50
CA ASP A 207 -37.08 20.54 2.67
C ASP A 207 -37.04 19.76 1.33
N LYS A 208 -38.14 19.78 0.57
CA LYS A 208 -38.26 19.03 -0.70
C LYS A 208 -37.33 19.54 -1.80
N SER A 209 -36.99 20.83 -1.81
CA SER A 209 -36.06 21.45 -2.75
C SER A 209 -34.61 21.07 -2.41
N THR A 210 -34.25 21.06 -1.13
CA THR A 210 -32.90 20.73 -0.66
C THR A 210 -32.62 19.23 -0.81
N ARG A 211 -33.61 18.36 -0.57
CA ARG A 211 -33.49 16.92 -0.87
C ARG A 211 -33.25 16.59 -2.34
N ARG A 212 -33.70 17.46 -3.26
CA ARG A 212 -33.43 17.33 -4.71
C ARG A 212 -32.02 17.77 -5.08
N LYS A 213 -31.39 18.64 -4.28
CA LYS A 213 -29.99 19.07 -4.49
C LYS A 213 -28.99 18.00 -4.07
N GLY A 214 -29.38 17.05 -3.22
CA GLY A 214 -28.51 15.98 -2.74
C GLY A 214 -28.14 16.14 -1.27
N LEU A 215 -27.47 15.13 -0.71
CA LEU A 215 -26.88 15.16 0.62
C LEU A 215 -25.46 15.70 0.54
N THR A 216 -25.09 16.58 1.47
CA THR A 216 -23.69 16.99 1.67
C THR A 216 -22.84 15.82 2.18
N PHE A 217 -21.52 15.98 2.17
CA PHE A 217 -20.59 14.96 2.68
C PHE A 217 -20.91 14.55 4.12
N GLU A 218 -21.13 15.52 5.01
CA GLU A 218 -21.41 15.31 6.43
C GLU A 218 -22.77 14.62 6.65
N GLN A 219 -23.75 14.96 5.82
CA GLN A 219 -25.07 14.31 5.83
C GLN A 219 -25.00 12.88 5.33
N CYS A 220 -24.19 12.60 4.30
CA CYS A 220 -23.94 11.24 3.82
C CYS A 220 -23.20 10.39 4.86
N CYS A 221 -22.17 10.93 5.52
CA CYS A 221 -21.53 10.27 6.66
C CYS A 221 -22.57 9.86 7.71
N THR A 222 -23.42 10.79 8.12
CA THR A 222 -24.48 10.53 9.11
C THR A 222 -25.48 9.48 8.61
N PHE A 223 -25.83 9.50 7.32
CA PHE A 223 -26.70 8.50 6.70
C PHE A 223 -26.09 7.09 6.79
N LEU A 224 -24.82 6.95 6.40
CA LEU A 224 -24.10 5.68 6.45
C LEU A 224 -23.99 5.17 7.88
N HIS A 225 -23.69 6.06 8.84
CA HIS A 225 -23.62 5.71 10.26
C HIS A 225 -24.95 5.17 10.78
N LYS A 226 -26.08 5.80 10.43
CA LYS A 226 -27.41 5.32 10.83
C LYS A 226 -27.73 3.96 10.22
N ILE A 227 -27.47 3.76 8.93
CA ILE A 227 -27.71 2.46 8.28
C ILE A 227 -26.86 1.37 8.91
N LYS A 228 -25.57 1.65 9.18
CA LYS A 228 -24.67 0.73 9.87
C LYS A 228 -25.24 0.31 11.23
N ARG A 229 -25.73 1.26 12.03
CA ARG A 229 -26.34 1.02 13.34
C ARG A 229 -27.60 0.17 13.32
N ASP A 230 -28.37 0.23 12.25
CA ASP A 230 -29.57 -0.58 12.07
C ASP A 230 -29.27 -2.01 11.58
N THR A 231 -28.00 -2.36 11.34
CA THR A 231 -27.59 -3.73 10.99
C THR A 231 -27.22 -4.59 12.20
N TRP A 232 -27.21 -5.92 12.01
CA TRP A 232 -26.92 -6.92 13.05
C TRP A 232 -25.54 -6.75 13.72
N GLN A 233 -24.61 -6.01 13.09
CA GLN A 233 -23.24 -5.78 13.54
C GLN A 233 -23.10 -4.77 14.71
N VAL A 234 -24.11 -3.95 15.02
CA VAL A 234 -24.01 -2.91 16.08
C VAL A 234 -24.58 -3.37 17.44
N LYS A 235 -25.24 -4.52 17.47
CA LYS A 235 -25.71 -5.14 18.74
C LYS A 235 -24.58 -5.42 19.74
N PRO A 236 -23.37 -5.88 19.35
CA PRO A 236 -22.28 -6.17 20.28
C PRO A 236 -21.72 -4.93 20.97
N VAL A 237 -21.50 -3.81 20.26
CA VAL A 237 -20.96 -2.58 20.88
C VAL A 237 -21.93 -2.03 21.92
N ASN A 238 -23.22 -2.05 21.60
CA ASN A 238 -24.28 -1.66 22.54
C ASN A 238 -24.27 -2.55 23.78
N GLN A 239 -24.21 -3.87 23.59
CA GLN A 239 -24.19 -4.83 24.68
C GLN A 239 -22.97 -4.66 25.57
N ILE A 240 -21.77 -4.57 24.97
CA ILE A 240 -20.51 -4.36 25.70
C ILE A 240 -20.56 -3.06 26.50
N TRP A 241 -21.07 -1.97 25.90
CA TRP A 241 -21.23 -0.69 26.60
C TRP A 241 -22.14 -0.85 27.83
N PHE A 242 -23.29 -1.51 27.68
CA PHE A 242 -24.24 -1.71 28.77
C PHE A 242 -23.69 -2.64 29.85
N ASP A 243 -23.06 -3.74 29.48
CA ASP A 243 -22.46 -4.72 30.41
C ASP A 243 -21.37 -4.09 31.28
N LEU A 244 -20.59 -3.16 30.71
CA LEU A 244 -19.48 -2.52 31.41
C LEU A 244 -19.91 -1.29 32.19
N PHE A 245 -20.72 -0.42 31.58
CA PHE A 245 -20.97 0.92 32.09
C PHE A 245 -22.40 1.11 32.61
N GLY A 246 -23.33 0.23 32.24
CA GLY A 246 -24.76 0.34 32.55
C GLY A 246 -25.51 1.27 31.59
N GLU A 247 -26.81 1.04 31.47
CA GLU A 247 -27.69 1.81 30.56
C GLU A 247 -28.02 3.21 31.09
N PHE A 248 -28.13 3.36 32.41
CA PHE A 248 -28.53 4.60 33.05
C PHE A 248 -27.44 5.15 33.99
N MET A 249 -27.47 6.47 34.18
CA MET A 249 -26.75 7.20 35.21
C MET A 249 -27.51 7.10 36.54
N ASN A 250 -26.87 7.45 37.67
CA ASN A 250 -27.50 7.35 39.00
C ASN A 250 -28.75 8.24 39.15
N ASN A 251 -28.89 9.27 38.33
CA ASN A 251 -30.04 10.18 38.26
C ASN A 251 -31.16 9.67 37.33
N GLY A 252 -31.06 8.44 36.80
CA GLY A 252 -32.05 7.84 35.91
C GLY A 252 -31.97 8.31 34.44
N THR A 253 -31.06 9.21 34.08
CA THR A 253 -30.88 9.61 32.67
C THR A 253 -30.08 8.55 31.91
N GLN A 254 -30.36 8.37 30.62
CA GLN A 254 -29.61 7.44 29.79
C GLN A 254 -28.12 7.81 29.78
N ARG A 255 -27.25 6.79 29.93
CA ARG A 255 -25.81 6.98 29.89
C ARG A 255 -25.34 7.17 28.45
N THR A 256 -24.99 8.40 28.13
CA THR A 256 -24.43 8.77 26.81
C THR A 256 -22.91 8.86 26.79
N ARG A 257 -22.26 8.94 27.97
CA ARG A 257 -20.81 9.09 28.13
C ARG A 257 -20.25 8.28 29.30
N VAL A 258 -18.95 7.99 29.26
CA VAL A 258 -18.20 7.30 30.32
C VAL A 258 -16.95 8.10 30.70
N SER A 259 -16.59 8.12 31.98
CA SER A 259 -15.39 8.80 32.46
C SER A 259 -14.11 7.99 32.22
N ALA A 260 -12.97 8.67 32.12
CA ALA A 260 -11.65 8.06 32.00
C ALA A 260 -11.38 7.03 33.12
N GLU A 261 -11.80 7.33 34.36
CA GLU A 261 -11.64 6.42 35.51
C GLU A 261 -12.47 5.13 35.36
N SER A 262 -13.73 5.25 34.93
CA SER A 262 -14.58 4.09 34.72
C SER A 262 -14.11 3.25 33.53
N PHE A 263 -13.63 3.90 32.47
CA PHE A 263 -13.05 3.24 31.30
C PHE A 263 -11.78 2.46 31.68
N LEU A 264 -10.84 3.10 32.38
CA LEU A 264 -9.61 2.48 32.88
C LEU A 264 -9.92 1.23 33.71
N ARG A 265 -10.74 1.37 34.77
CA ARG A 265 -10.98 0.28 35.72
C ARG A 265 -11.80 -0.85 35.12
N LYS A 266 -12.92 -0.52 34.47
CA LYS A 266 -13.90 -1.52 34.05
C LYS A 266 -13.57 -2.15 32.71
N PHE A 267 -13.00 -1.37 31.79
CA PHE A 267 -12.70 -1.85 30.46
C PHE A 267 -11.23 -2.24 30.31
N LEU A 268 -10.28 -1.32 30.40
CA LEU A 268 -8.86 -1.66 30.14
C LEU A 268 -8.31 -2.68 31.15
N ILE A 269 -8.43 -2.43 32.45
CA ILE A 269 -7.88 -3.33 33.47
C ILE A 269 -8.73 -4.60 33.62
N LYS A 270 -10.03 -4.45 33.85
CA LYS A 270 -10.89 -5.61 34.19
C LYS A 270 -11.22 -6.49 32.98
N LYS A 271 -11.57 -5.88 31.83
CA LYS A 271 -12.02 -6.60 30.63
C LYS A 271 -10.87 -6.95 29.70
N GLN A 272 -10.03 -5.98 29.33
CA GLN A 272 -8.90 -6.18 28.40
C GLN A 272 -7.63 -6.71 29.07
N LYS A 273 -7.56 -6.68 30.41
CA LYS A 273 -6.41 -7.15 31.20
C LYS A 273 -5.12 -6.36 30.96
N GLU A 274 -5.25 -5.10 30.56
CA GLU A 274 -4.13 -4.18 30.41
C GLU A 274 -3.50 -3.88 31.77
N LYS A 275 -2.18 -4.09 31.87
CA LYS A 275 -1.42 -3.91 33.12
C LYS A 275 -0.63 -2.61 33.18
N ASP A 276 -0.19 -2.10 32.03
CA ASP A 276 0.71 -0.94 31.93
C ASP A 276 -0.04 0.36 31.56
N VAL A 277 -1.26 0.52 32.07
CA VAL A 277 -2.10 1.68 31.77
C VAL A 277 -2.50 2.43 33.03
N ASP A 278 -2.35 3.75 32.97
CA ASP A 278 -2.72 4.68 34.04
C ASP A 278 -3.77 5.69 33.54
N LEU A 279 -4.30 6.49 34.46
CA LEU A 279 -5.34 7.45 34.15
C LEU A 279 -4.87 8.54 33.18
N GLU A 280 -3.58 8.90 33.20
CA GLU A 280 -3.03 9.93 32.33
C GLU A 280 -2.95 9.46 30.87
N LYS A 281 -2.55 8.20 30.65
CA LYS A 281 -2.60 7.57 29.33
C LYS A 281 -4.03 7.51 28.78
N VAL A 282 -5.02 7.19 29.63
CA VAL A 282 -6.42 7.18 29.22
C VAL A 282 -6.92 8.57 28.87
N ARG A 283 -6.52 9.61 29.61
CA ARG A 283 -6.88 11.01 29.29
C ARG A 283 -6.34 11.47 27.95
N LYS A 284 -5.08 11.16 27.65
CA LYS A 284 -4.47 11.45 26.33
C LYS A 284 -5.16 10.68 25.20
N MET A 285 -5.51 9.41 25.43
CA MET A 285 -6.30 8.62 24.50
C MET A 285 -7.68 9.26 24.26
N PHE A 286 -8.36 9.71 25.32
CA PHE A 286 -9.67 10.36 25.23
C PHE A 286 -9.59 11.66 24.44
N GLU A 287 -8.56 12.47 24.67
CA GLU A 287 -8.28 13.68 23.90
C GLU A 287 -8.18 13.37 22.40
N ARG A 288 -7.35 12.38 22.04
CA ARG A 288 -7.20 11.94 20.64
C ARG A 288 -8.51 11.43 20.03
N LEU A 289 -9.26 10.59 20.77
CA LEU A 289 -10.53 10.04 20.29
C LEU A 289 -11.59 11.12 20.11
N ASN A 290 -11.65 12.12 20.99
CA ASN A 290 -12.60 13.21 20.90
C ASN A 290 -12.26 14.21 19.79
N GLN A 291 -10.99 14.33 19.41
CA GLN A 291 -10.56 15.11 18.24
C GLN A 291 -10.78 14.39 16.91
N LEU A 292 -10.99 13.06 16.93
CA LEU A 292 -11.17 12.25 15.73
C LEU A 292 -12.39 12.74 14.93
N GLU A 293 -12.23 12.91 13.62
CA GLU A 293 -13.36 13.18 12.73
C GLU A 293 -14.16 11.88 12.53
N ILE A 294 -15.40 11.86 13.02
CA ILE A 294 -16.31 10.71 12.86
C ILE A 294 -17.62 11.15 12.21
N ALA A 295 -18.38 10.17 11.73
CA ALA A 295 -19.67 10.35 11.08
C ALA A 295 -20.78 10.73 12.09
N ASN A 296 -20.65 11.86 12.79
CA ASN A 296 -21.71 12.36 13.66
C ASN A 296 -21.77 13.90 13.65
N VAL A 297 -22.82 14.45 13.02
CA VAL A 297 -23.11 15.89 13.00
C VAL A 297 -23.65 16.39 14.35
N ALA A 298 -24.10 15.50 15.24
CA ALA A 298 -24.75 15.84 16.51
C ALA A 298 -23.78 16.09 17.68
N SER A 299 -22.48 15.91 17.49
CA SER A 299 -21.47 16.38 18.45
C SER A 299 -20.45 17.21 17.69
N PRO A 300 -20.69 18.53 17.57
CA PRO A 300 -19.61 19.46 17.28
C PRO A 300 -18.48 19.16 18.26
N ASN A 301 -17.23 19.25 17.82
CA ASN A 301 -16.07 19.28 18.70
C ASN A 301 -16.25 20.41 19.72
N THR A 302 -16.96 20.18 20.82
CA THR A 302 -17.02 21.11 21.94
C THR A 302 -15.71 20.89 22.68
N LEU A 303 -14.73 21.73 22.34
CA LEU A 303 -13.47 21.94 23.07
C LEU A 303 -13.77 22.50 24.48
N ASP A 304 -14.50 21.75 25.30
CA ASP A 304 -14.68 22.06 26.71
C ASP A 304 -13.71 21.23 27.55
N SER A 305 -13.56 21.58 28.84
CA SER A 305 -12.73 20.83 29.80
C SER A 305 -13.12 19.34 29.98
N ASP A 306 -14.20 18.90 29.34
CA ASP A 306 -14.68 17.51 29.34
C ASP A 306 -13.94 16.61 28.32
N THR A 307 -13.16 17.18 27.38
CA THR A 307 -12.52 16.43 26.28
C THR A 307 -11.53 15.34 26.74
N TYR A 308 -10.87 15.52 27.89
CA TYR A 308 -9.96 14.50 28.44
C TYR A 308 -10.64 13.64 29.51
N MET A 309 -11.85 14.02 29.97
CA MET A 309 -12.54 13.38 31.08
C MET A 309 -13.54 12.32 30.64
N TYR A 310 -14.18 12.50 29.49
CA TYR A 310 -15.26 11.64 29.02
C TYR A 310 -15.13 11.28 27.55
N ILE A 311 -15.59 10.08 27.20
CA ILE A 311 -15.90 9.70 25.82
C ILE A 311 -17.36 9.27 25.72
N ASP A 312 -17.95 9.51 24.57
CA ASP A 312 -19.25 8.96 24.22
C ASP A 312 -19.13 7.53 23.66
N LYS A 313 -20.28 6.98 23.29
CA LYS A 313 -20.37 5.64 22.71
C LYS A 313 -19.75 5.51 21.32
N ASP A 314 -19.81 6.57 20.52
CA ASP A 314 -19.22 6.59 19.18
C ASP A 314 -17.68 6.57 19.26
N ARG A 315 -17.11 7.31 20.21
CA ARG A 315 -15.68 7.28 20.52
C ARG A 315 -15.23 5.93 21.05
N PHE A 316 -16.09 5.26 21.84
CA PHE A 316 -15.82 3.88 22.27
C PHE A 316 -15.83 2.89 21.10
N GLU A 317 -16.79 2.98 20.18
CA GLU A 317 -16.79 2.18 18.95
C GLU A 317 -15.52 2.43 18.12
N ALA A 318 -15.14 3.70 17.95
CA ALA A 318 -13.92 4.08 17.24
C ALA A 318 -12.66 3.49 17.90
N TYR A 319 -12.60 3.49 19.24
CA TYR A 319 -11.51 2.85 19.99
C TYR A 319 -11.45 1.34 19.74
N LEU A 320 -12.59 0.64 19.84
CA LEU A 320 -12.64 -0.81 19.66
C LEU A 320 -12.13 -1.27 18.28
N MET A 321 -12.31 -0.42 17.26
CA MET A 321 -11.89 -0.66 15.88
C MET A 321 -10.51 -0.05 15.55
N SER A 322 -9.85 0.56 16.53
CA SER A 322 -8.54 1.21 16.33
C SER A 322 -7.39 0.23 16.56
N ALA A 323 -6.22 0.55 16.01
CA ALA A 323 -4.99 -0.21 16.23
C ALA A 323 -4.55 -0.25 17.71
N GLU A 324 -5.04 0.65 18.57
CA GLU A 324 -4.77 0.60 20.02
C GLU A 324 -5.56 -0.50 20.74
N ASN A 325 -6.55 -1.09 20.08
CA ASN A 325 -7.31 -2.25 20.56
C ASN A 325 -7.14 -3.44 19.60
N ASP A 326 -5.99 -3.52 18.92
CA ASP A 326 -5.67 -4.66 18.08
C ASP A 326 -5.54 -5.94 18.93
N VAL A 327 -5.84 -7.08 18.32
CA VAL A 327 -5.65 -8.40 18.93
C VAL A 327 -4.15 -8.74 19.05
N PHE A 328 -3.32 -8.17 18.17
CA PHE A 328 -1.88 -8.29 18.24
C PHE A 328 -1.31 -7.23 19.18
N ASP A 329 -0.42 -7.65 20.09
CA ASP A 329 0.26 -6.74 21.01
C ASP A 329 1.39 -6.01 20.26
N PRO A 330 1.28 -4.67 20.01
CA PRO A 330 2.27 -3.95 19.23
C PRO A 330 3.66 -3.96 19.87
N LYS A 331 3.76 -4.16 21.20
CA LYS A 331 5.07 -4.31 21.87
C LYS A 331 5.75 -5.61 21.51
N LYS A 332 4.99 -6.68 21.25
CA LYS A 332 5.52 -7.99 20.82
C LYS A 332 5.87 -8.04 19.35
N GLU A 333 5.38 -7.09 18.56
CA GLU A 333 5.80 -6.91 17.16
C GLU A 333 7.14 -6.18 17.03
N GLN A 334 7.62 -5.54 18.10
CA GLN A 334 8.93 -4.88 18.08
C GLN A 334 10.03 -5.92 17.95
N PHE A 335 10.80 -5.79 16.88
CA PHE A 335 11.92 -6.65 16.59
C PHE A 335 13.07 -6.40 17.58
N ASP A 336 13.43 -7.40 18.38
CA ASP A 336 14.56 -7.34 19.29
C ASP A 336 15.86 -7.76 18.59
N GLN A 337 16.70 -6.80 18.19
CA GLN A 337 17.99 -7.10 17.56
C GLN A 337 18.90 -7.98 18.43
N ALA A 338 18.77 -7.96 19.75
CA ALA A 338 19.61 -8.78 20.63
C ALA A 338 19.40 -10.29 20.40
N CYS A 339 18.28 -10.69 19.80
CA CYS A 339 18.00 -12.09 19.47
C CYS A 339 18.75 -12.61 18.24
N MET A 340 19.52 -11.79 17.51
CA MET A 340 20.22 -12.17 16.26
C MET A 340 21.66 -12.65 16.44
N LYS A 341 21.97 -13.14 17.66
CA LYS A 341 23.31 -13.55 18.10
C LYS A 341 23.54 -15.06 18.13
N TYR A 342 22.49 -15.85 17.95
CA TYR A 342 22.59 -17.31 17.93
C TYR A 342 23.06 -17.82 16.58
N SER A 343 23.44 -19.09 16.49
CA SER A 343 23.88 -19.67 15.21
C SER A 343 22.74 -19.67 14.19
N LEU A 344 23.04 -19.48 12.90
CA LEU A 344 22.02 -19.44 11.84
C LEU A 344 21.09 -20.67 11.83
N SER A 345 21.56 -21.83 12.29
CA SER A 345 20.77 -23.06 12.42
C SER A 345 19.68 -23.02 13.50
N GLU A 346 19.63 -21.99 14.34
CA GLU A 346 18.65 -21.82 15.42
C GLU A 346 17.44 -20.97 14.99
N TYR A 347 17.43 -20.47 13.76
CA TYR A 347 16.38 -19.59 13.24
C TYR A 347 15.51 -20.28 12.20
N TRP A 348 14.21 -19.96 12.21
CA TRP A 348 13.39 -20.16 11.03
C TRP A 348 13.71 -19.07 10.00
N ILE A 349 14.08 -19.50 8.79
CA ILE A 349 14.44 -18.60 7.70
C ILE A 349 13.32 -18.63 6.67
N ASN A 350 12.72 -17.47 6.43
CA ASN A 350 11.71 -17.30 5.38
C ASN A 350 12.34 -17.61 4.01
N SER A 351 11.82 -18.65 3.36
CA SER A 351 12.45 -19.28 2.19
C SER A 351 11.45 -19.41 1.05
N SER A 352 11.92 -19.18 -0.18
CA SER A 352 11.12 -19.25 -1.40
C SER A 352 11.64 -20.38 -2.28
N HIS A 353 10.71 -21.20 -2.76
CA HIS A 353 10.96 -22.26 -3.73
C HIS A 353 10.62 -21.79 -5.14
N ASN A 354 11.46 -22.12 -6.12
CA ASN A 354 11.40 -21.68 -7.52
C ASN A 354 11.07 -20.19 -7.65
N THR A 355 11.86 -19.36 -6.97
CA THR A 355 11.59 -17.92 -6.79
C THR A 355 11.36 -17.17 -8.09
N TYR A 356 11.94 -17.62 -9.20
CA TYR A 356 11.80 -17.00 -10.51
C TYR A 356 10.39 -17.10 -11.12
N LEU A 357 9.54 -18.06 -10.72
CA LEU A 357 8.22 -18.29 -11.33
C LEU A 357 7.15 -17.29 -10.87
N THR A 358 6.40 -16.76 -11.82
CA THR A 358 5.25 -15.87 -11.54
C THR A 358 3.93 -16.61 -11.34
N GLY A 359 3.89 -17.91 -11.66
CA GLY A 359 2.68 -18.72 -11.60
C GLY A 359 2.96 -20.21 -11.47
N ASP A 360 2.32 -21.03 -12.32
CA ASP A 360 2.46 -22.48 -12.30
C ASP A 360 3.87 -22.99 -12.65
N GLN A 361 4.11 -24.27 -12.37
CA GLN A 361 5.39 -24.93 -12.57
C GLN A 361 5.67 -25.35 -14.03
N LEU A 362 4.75 -25.20 -14.98
CA LEU A 362 4.88 -25.83 -16.32
C LEU A 362 4.97 -24.83 -17.46
N ALA A 363 4.23 -23.72 -17.40
CA ALA A 363 4.03 -22.79 -18.51
C ALA A 363 4.04 -21.32 -18.08
N SER A 364 4.19 -21.02 -16.79
CA SER A 364 4.23 -19.64 -16.32
C SER A 364 5.51 -18.90 -16.72
N GLN A 365 5.52 -17.59 -16.51
CA GLN A 365 6.68 -16.77 -16.83
C GLN A 365 7.70 -16.82 -15.70
N SER A 366 8.98 -16.83 -16.07
CA SER A 366 10.07 -16.49 -15.17
C SER A 366 10.31 -14.99 -15.18
N SER A 367 10.50 -14.37 -14.01
CA SER A 367 10.70 -12.94 -13.87
C SER A 367 11.71 -12.61 -12.77
N VAL A 368 12.63 -11.69 -13.08
CA VAL A 368 13.59 -11.12 -12.12
C VAL A 368 12.88 -10.38 -10.99
N GLU A 369 11.72 -9.78 -11.27
CA GLU A 369 10.93 -9.03 -10.29
C GLU A 369 10.46 -9.91 -9.12
N MET A 370 10.30 -11.22 -9.33
CA MET A 370 9.88 -12.13 -8.26
C MET A 370 10.91 -12.26 -7.14
N TYR A 371 12.20 -12.12 -7.46
CA TYR A 371 13.25 -12.06 -6.43
C TYR A 371 13.10 -10.82 -5.56
N MET A 372 12.84 -9.65 -6.17
CA MET A 372 12.61 -8.42 -5.44
C MET A 372 11.34 -8.52 -4.59
N TYR A 373 10.26 -9.07 -5.16
CA TYR A 373 9.02 -9.31 -4.43
C TYR A 373 9.24 -10.20 -3.20
N ALA A 374 9.97 -11.32 -3.34
CA ALA A 374 10.30 -12.20 -2.24
C ALA A 374 11.12 -11.48 -1.15
N LEU A 375 12.19 -10.77 -1.53
CA LEU A 375 13.08 -10.08 -0.59
C LEU A 375 12.36 -8.96 0.19
N TYR A 376 11.52 -8.15 -0.48
CA TYR A 376 10.71 -7.11 0.17
C TYR A 376 9.57 -7.67 1.04
N ARG A 377 9.16 -8.93 0.85
CA ARG A 377 8.28 -9.65 1.79
C ARG A 377 9.04 -10.37 2.90
N GLY A 378 10.33 -10.07 3.07
CA GLY A 378 11.16 -10.60 4.14
C GLY A 378 11.75 -11.98 3.86
N CYS A 379 11.69 -12.48 2.61
CA CYS A 379 12.38 -13.72 2.24
C CYS A 379 13.90 -13.54 2.36
N ARG A 380 14.60 -14.56 2.85
CA ARG A 380 16.06 -14.56 3.01
C ARG A 380 16.74 -15.79 2.41
N CYS A 381 15.98 -16.72 1.83
CA CYS A 381 16.52 -17.80 1.01
C CYS A 381 15.76 -17.87 -0.32
N VAL A 382 16.44 -17.65 -1.43
CA VAL A 382 15.85 -17.64 -2.77
C VAL A 382 16.52 -18.67 -3.67
N GLU A 383 15.74 -19.26 -4.56
CA GLU A 383 16.15 -20.37 -5.41
C GLU A 383 16.43 -19.94 -6.84
N LEU A 384 17.46 -20.53 -7.45
CA LEU A 384 17.88 -20.31 -8.82
C LEU A 384 18.23 -21.65 -9.48
N ASP A 385 17.41 -22.06 -10.43
CA ASP A 385 17.65 -23.28 -11.24
C ASP A 385 18.48 -22.90 -12.46
N THR A 386 19.79 -23.07 -12.38
CA THR A 386 20.71 -22.54 -13.38
C THR A 386 21.02 -23.55 -14.46
N TRP A 387 20.90 -23.14 -15.73
CA TRP A 387 21.12 -23.96 -16.92
C TRP A 387 22.02 -23.25 -17.93
N ASP A 388 22.67 -24.03 -18.79
CA ASP A 388 23.37 -23.50 -19.95
C ASP A 388 22.40 -22.75 -20.87
N GLY A 389 22.75 -21.51 -21.20
CA GLY A 389 22.04 -20.68 -22.15
C GLY A 389 22.82 -20.49 -23.45
N ASP A 390 22.63 -19.33 -24.07
CA ASP A 390 23.32 -18.95 -25.30
C ASP A 390 24.71 -18.38 -25.01
N TYR A 391 25.39 -17.95 -26.06
CA TYR A 391 26.65 -17.20 -25.98
C TYR A 391 26.40 -15.76 -26.44
N ASP A 392 27.11 -14.81 -25.85
CA ASP A 392 27.07 -13.43 -26.33
C ASP A 392 27.84 -13.25 -27.65
N ALA A 393 27.84 -12.03 -28.18
CA ALA A 393 28.52 -11.70 -29.44
C ALA A 393 30.05 -11.91 -29.41
N HIS A 394 30.64 -12.04 -28.22
CA HIS A 394 32.06 -12.26 -27.98
C HIS A 394 32.37 -13.72 -27.65
N GLY A 395 31.36 -14.60 -27.68
CA GLY A 395 31.52 -16.02 -27.35
C GLY A 395 31.60 -16.30 -25.85
N VAL A 396 31.12 -15.38 -25.00
CA VAL A 396 31.03 -15.59 -23.56
C VAL A 396 29.72 -16.33 -23.23
N PRO A 397 29.76 -17.43 -22.45
CA PRO A 397 28.56 -18.13 -22.00
C PRO A 397 27.57 -17.21 -21.26
N ILE A 398 26.27 -17.39 -21.49
CA ILE A 398 25.18 -16.68 -20.79
C ILE A 398 24.36 -17.69 -19.97
N PRO A 399 24.63 -17.83 -18.66
CA PRO A 399 23.83 -18.69 -17.79
C PRO A 399 22.40 -18.18 -17.66
N ILE A 400 21.43 -19.09 -17.72
CA ILE A 400 20.00 -18.79 -17.64
C ILE A 400 19.35 -19.49 -16.45
N VAL A 401 18.21 -18.97 -16.01
CA VAL A 401 17.37 -19.55 -14.97
C VAL A 401 15.96 -19.80 -15.51
N TYR A 402 15.49 -21.04 -15.33
CA TYR A 402 14.11 -21.48 -15.64
C TYR A 402 13.86 -22.89 -15.08
N HIS A 403 12.59 -23.32 -15.09
CA HIS A 403 12.26 -24.68 -14.67
C HIS A 403 12.56 -25.68 -15.79
N GLY A 404 13.58 -26.51 -15.57
CA GLY A 404 14.11 -27.44 -16.56
C GLY A 404 13.06 -28.33 -17.22
N ARG A 405 13.18 -28.54 -18.54
CA ARG A 405 12.30 -29.41 -19.34
C ARG A 405 10.81 -29.00 -19.34
N THR A 406 10.50 -27.75 -19.03
CA THR A 406 9.14 -27.20 -19.11
C THR A 406 9.02 -26.09 -20.16
N MET A 407 7.85 -25.47 -20.26
CA MET A 407 7.58 -24.34 -21.15
C MET A 407 7.75 -22.97 -20.47
N THR A 408 8.28 -22.92 -19.24
CA THR A 408 8.49 -21.65 -18.55
C THR A 408 9.50 -20.78 -19.29
N THR A 409 9.31 -19.46 -19.25
CA THR A 409 10.25 -18.54 -19.91
C THR A 409 11.60 -18.52 -19.19
N LYS A 410 12.63 -17.96 -19.85
CA LYS A 410 14.00 -17.91 -19.34
C LYS A 410 14.39 -16.48 -18.98
N ILE A 411 15.13 -16.32 -17.89
CA ILE A 411 15.77 -15.07 -17.47
C ILE A 411 17.28 -15.31 -17.31
N THR A 412 18.10 -14.26 -17.37
CA THR A 412 19.55 -14.45 -17.21
C THR A 412 19.92 -14.50 -15.74
N PHE A 413 20.96 -15.27 -15.40
CA PHE A 413 21.49 -15.30 -14.03
C PHE A 413 21.99 -13.91 -13.61
N SER A 414 22.70 -13.19 -14.50
CA SER A 414 23.22 -11.84 -14.24
C SER A 414 22.14 -10.85 -13.83
N ASP A 415 21.00 -10.82 -14.53
CA ASP A 415 19.90 -9.90 -14.21
C ASP A 415 19.35 -10.15 -12.78
N ILE A 416 19.33 -11.41 -12.33
CA ILE A 416 18.89 -11.76 -10.97
C ILE A 416 19.89 -11.23 -9.93
N ILE A 417 21.18 -11.47 -10.14
CA ILE A 417 22.22 -11.02 -9.20
C ILE A 417 22.27 -9.49 -9.14
N GLU A 418 22.10 -8.80 -10.27
CA GLU A 418 22.00 -7.33 -10.32
C GLU A 418 20.78 -6.82 -9.54
N ALA A 419 19.62 -7.47 -9.66
CA ALA A 419 18.43 -7.10 -8.89
C ALA A 419 18.68 -7.25 -7.39
N VAL A 420 19.28 -8.36 -6.95
CA VAL A 420 19.64 -8.55 -5.53
C VAL A 420 20.66 -7.51 -5.06
N LYS A 421 21.66 -7.17 -5.87
CA LYS A 421 22.62 -6.08 -5.56
C LYS A 421 21.90 -4.75 -5.37
N VAL A 422 20.92 -4.44 -6.22
CA VAL A 422 20.09 -3.22 -6.07
C VAL A 422 19.31 -3.27 -4.75
N PHE A 423 18.73 -4.42 -4.39
CA PHE A 423 18.06 -4.57 -3.09
C PHE A 423 19.02 -4.29 -1.93
N LEU A 424 20.22 -4.88 -1.94
CA LEU A 424 21.23 -4.69 -0.89
C LEU A 424 21.70 -3.25 -0.79
N ASN A 425 21.91 -2.56 -1.92
CA ASN A 425 22.28 -1.14 -1.93
C ASN A 425 21.24 -0.23 -1.23
N PHE A 426 19.96 -0.59 -1.28
CA PHE A 426 18.88 0.15 -0.61
C PHE A 426 18.53 -0.41 0.77
N ASN A 427 19.08 -1.56 1.16
CA ASN A 427 18.84 -2.23 2.44
C ASN A 427 20.19 -2.75 2.99
N SER A 428 21.14 -1.84 3.22
CA SER A 428 22.49 -2.19 3.70
C SER A 428 22.49 -2.95 5.02
N GLU A 429 21.48 -2.68 5.86
CA GLU A 429 21.26 -3.35 7.15
C GLU A 429 20.48 -4.67 7.02
N SER A 430 20.33 -5.21 5.81
CA SER A 430 19.63 -6.48 5.63
C SER A 430 20.43 -7.64 6.23
N TYR A 431 19.74 -8.50 6.98
CA TYR A 431 20.24 -9.83 7.32
C TYR A 431 20.61 -10.66 6.07
N PRO A 432 21.46 -11.71 6.24
CA PRO A 432 22.01 -12.49 5.13
C PRO A 432 20.94 -13.01 4.16
N ILE A 433 21.27 -12.98 2.86
CA ILE A 433 20.48 -13.59 1.79
C ILE A 433 21.21 -14.84 1.32
N ILE A 434 20.50 -15.96 1.32
CA ILE A 434 21.00 -17.28 0.90
C ILE A 434 20.50 -17.53 -0.53
N PHE A 435 21.43 -17.91 -1.41
CA PHE A 435 21.10 -18.42 -2.74
C PHE A 435 21.14 -19.95 -2.73
N SER A 436 19.97 -20.57 -2.94
CA SER A 436 19.87 -22.00 -3.23
C SER A 436 20.06 -22.20 -4.74
N LEU A 437 21.24 -22.69 -5.14
CA LEU A 437 21.57 -22.90 -6.55
C LEU A 437 21.34 -24.37 -6.94
N GLU A 438 20.32 -24.62 -7.76
CA GLU A 438 20.15 -25.91 -8.43
C GLU A 438 20.92 -25.87 -9.76
N ASN A 439 22.18 -26.34 -9.73
CA ASN A 439 23.14 -26.10 -10.80
C ASN A 439 23.20 -27.23 -11.85
N HIS A 440 22.71 -26.94 -13.05
CA HIS A 440 22.79 -27.79 -14.24
C HIS A 440 23.76 -27.26 -15.31
N CYS A 441 24.57 -26.25 -15.00
CA CYS A 441 25.48 -25.63 -15.94
C CYS A 441 26.74 -26.46 -16.20
N SER A 442 27.28 -26.40 -17.42
CA SER A 442 28.62 -26.90 -17.74
C SER A 442 29.71 -25.98 -17.15
N ILE A 443 30.94 -26.50 -17.03
CA ILE A 443 32.05 -25.79 -16.38
C ILE A 443 32.27 -24.36 -16.92
N PRO A 444 32.27 -24.09 -18.24
CA PRO A 444 32.42 -22.72 -18.74
C PRO A 444 31.33 -21.76 -18.26
N PHE A 445 30.08 -22.22 -18.16
CA PHE A 445 28.97 -21.43 -17.63
C PHE A 445 29.11 -21.23 -16.11
N GLN A 446 29.58 -22.24 -15.37
CA GLN A 446 29.85 -22.12 -13.93
C GLN A 446 30.97 -21.10 -13.64
N GLU A 447 32.02 -21.04 -14.47
CA GLU A 447 33.07 -20.03 -14.35
C GLU A 447 32.52 -18.61 -14.56
N VAL A 448 31.62 -18.43 -15.53
CA VAL A 448 30.92 -17.15 -15.73
C VAL A 448 30.01 -16.81 -14.56
N MET A 449 29.24 -17.78 -14.02
CA MET A 449 28.39 -17.54 -12.85
C MET A 449 29.22 -17.10 -11.63
N ALA A 450 30.33 -17.78 -11.35
CA ALA A 450 31.24 -17.44 -10.25
C ALA A 450 31.80 -16.03 -10.43
N LYS A 451 32.21 -15.68 -11.65
CA LYS A 451 32.68 -14.33 -11.97
C LYS A 451 31.57 -13.28 -11.81
N GLN A 452 30.35 -13.55 -12.27
CA GLN A 452 29.21 -12.65 -12.11
C GLN A 452 28.88 -12.40 -10.63
N LEU A 453 28.91 -13.43 -9.79
CA LEU A 453 28.73 -13.27 -8.34
C LEU A 453 29.81 -12.35 -7.75
N LEU A 454 31.07 -12.57 -8.09
CA LEU A 454 32.19 -11.75 -7.61
C LEU A 454 32.09 -10.29 -8.08
N ASP A 455 31.91 -10.08 -9.39
CA ASP A 455 31.94 -8.76 -10.02
C ASP A 455 30.72 -7.91 -9.61
N ILE A 456 29.53 -8.52 -9.51
CA ILE A 456 28.27 -7.80 -9.24
C ILE A 456 28.06 -7.56 -7.75
N LEU A 457 28.24 -8.59 -6.91
CA LEU A 457 27.99 -8.46 -5.47
C LEU A 457 29.15 -7.79 -4.75
N GLY A 458 30.39 -8.01 -5.19
CA GLY A 458 31.60 -7.46 -4.57
C GLY A 458 31.62 -7.76 -3.07
N ASP A 459 31.75 -6.72 -2.25
CA ASP A 459 31.85 -6.83 -0.79
C ASP A 459 30.61 -7.44 -0.11
N TYR A 460 29.45 -7.50 -0.77
CA TYR A 460 28.27 -8.21 -0.21
C TYR A 460 28.39 -9.73 -0.31
N LEU A 461 29.27 -10.26 -1.17
CA LEU A 461 29.44 -11.69 -1.31
C LEU A 461 30.27 -12.24 -0.14
N TYR A 462 29.63 -13.05 0.70
CA TYR A 462 30.33 -13.77 1.75
C TYR A 462 31.17 -14.91 1.16
N ILE A 463 32.49 -14.81 1.33
CA ILE A 463 33.45 -15.88 1.01
C ILE A 463 33.96 -16.43 2.35
N PRO A 464 33.64 -17.68 2.72
CA PRO A 464 34.05 -18.23 4.01
C PRO A 464 35.57 -18.41 4.07
N SER A 465 36.16 -18.02 5.20
CA SER A 465 37.54 -18.37 5.54
C SER A 465 37.66 -19.84 5.95
N GLU A 466 38.85 -20.44 5.89
CA GLU A 466 39.06 -21.81 6.40
C GLU A 466 38.65 -21.97 7.87
N ALA A 467 38.80 -20.92 8.68
CA ALA A 467 38.38 -20.91 10.07
C ALA A 467 36.84 -20.95 10.18
N SER A 468 36.13 -20.25 9.30
CA SER A 468 34.66 -20.23 9.25
C SER A 468 34.05 -21.58 8.88
N LEU A 469 34.81 -22.48 8.24
CA LEU A 469 34.36 -23.83 7.88
C LEU A 469 34.37 -24.80 9.08
N LYS A 470 34.94 -24.39 10.22
CA LYS A 470 35.05 -25.21 11.43
C LYS A 470 34.18 -24.61 12.54
N GLY A 471 33.28 -25.40 13.11
CA GLY A 471 32.43 -25.00 14.24
C GLY A 471 30.99 -24.66 13.85
N ALA A 472 30.32 -23.86 14.67
CA ALA A 472 28.93 -23.45 14.45
C ALA A 472 28.82 -22.40 13.32
N LEU A 473 27.68 -22.36 12.63
CA LEU A 473 27.40 -21.33 11.63
C LEU A 473 27.41 -19.93 12.28
N PRO A 474 27.83 -18.88 11.53
CA PRO A 474 27.75 -17.51 12.02
C PRO A 474 26.30 -17.13 12.37
N SER A 475 26.15 -16.11 13.21
CA SER A 475 24.86 -15.54 13.55
C SER A 475 24.37 -14.59 12.45
N PRO A 476 23.07 -14.34 12.30
CA PRO A 476 22.57 -13.37 11.32
C PRO A 476 23.17 -11.96 11.45
N GLU A 477 23.53 -11.53 12.68
CA GLU A 477 24.20 -10.23 12.92
C GLU A 477 25.61 -10.12 12.30
N ARG A 478 26.27 -11.25 12.03
CA ARG A 478 27.64 -11.30 11.49
C ARG A 478 27.62 -11.55 9.98
#